data_AF-A0AAV5U6T3-F1
#
_entry.id   AF-A0AAV5U6T3-F1
#
_cell.length_a   1.000
_cell.length_b   1.000
_cell.length_c   1.000
_cell.angle_alpha   90.00
_cell.angle_beta   90.00
_cell.angle_gamma   90.00
#
_symmetry.space_group_name_H-M   'P 1'
#
loop_
_entity.id
_entity.type
_entity.pdbx_description
1 polymer ?
#
loop_
_entity_poly.entity_id
_entity_poly.type
_entity_poly.pdbx_seq_one_letter_code
_entity_poly.pdbx_strand_id
1 'polypeptide(L)'
;MSDTLCEAINEASRSVEFNAIIFTKMLICLGGAACLLRQWAVHGVRFLGHSNSRVLFHAYYTANIALGASIGSLYLIDFVRLRFTCVALDFRLVVVLRGIAISEILSAHLILILLSLERLYSSLFPARFERSSAQSLTAFLAAMVV
;
A
#
# COMPACT_ATOMS: atom_id res chain seq x y z
N MET A 1 29.79 0.46 13.99
CA MET A 1 28.67 -0.27 14.62
C MET A 1 29.23 -1.02 15.82
N SER A 2 28.50 -1.17 16.93
CA SER A 2 29.02 -1.93 18.07
C SER A 2 29.01 -3.44 17.77
N ASP A 3 30.03 -4.17 18.22
CA ASP A 3 30.15 -5.62 18.01
C ASP A 3 28.93 -6.39 18.54
N THR A 4 28.37 -5.90 19.64
CA THR A 4 27.14 -6.40 20.27
C THR A 4 25.93 -6.42 19.32
N LEU A 5 25.84 -5.44 18.41
CA LEU A 5 24.70 -5.31 17.50
C LEU A 5 24.84 -6.24 16.29
N CYS A 6 26.09 -6.52 15.87
CA CYS A 6 26.37 -7.51 14.85
C CYS A 6 26.15 -8.93 15.38
N GLU A 7 26.49 -9.19 16.64
CA GLU A 7 26.24 -10.47 17.30
C GLU A 7 24.73 -10.77 17.39
N ALA A 8 23.92 -9.78 17.77
CA ALA A 8 22.46 -9.92 17.76
C ALA A 8 21.88 -10.18 16.35
N ILE A 9 22.43 -9.55 15.31
CA ILE A 9 22.03 -9.82 13.91
C ILE A 9 22.42 -11.25 13.50
N ASN A 10 23.60 -11.73 13.91
CA ASN A 10 24.05 -13.09 13.64
C ASN A 10 23.23 -14.14 14.38
N GLU A 11 22.77 -13.84 15.59
CA GLU A 11 21.84 -14.71 16.32
C GLU A 11 20.48 -14.75 15.62
N ALA A 12 19.95 -13.59 15.24
CA ALA A 12 18.70 -13.49 14.49
C ALA A 12 18.76 -14.20 13.12
N SER A 13 19.90 -14.15 12.43
CA SER A 13 20.06 -14.81 11.13
C SER A 13 20.08 -16.33 11.22
N ARG A 14 20.45 -16.90 12.38
CA ARG A 14 20.41 -18.34 12.66
C ARG A 14 19.01 -18.83 13.04
N SER A 15 18.12 -17.94 13.49
CA SER A 15 16.74 -18.30 13.79
C SER A 15 15.95 -18.57 12.51
N VAL A 16 15.62 -19.84 12.28
CA VAL A 16 14.81 -20.27 11.11
C VAL A 16 13.43 -19.63 11.13
N GLU A 17 12.82 -19.53 12.32
CA GLU A 17 11.49 -18.93 12.51
C GLU A 17 11.48 -17.46 12.08
N PHE A 18 12.50 -16.71 12.49
CA PHE A 18 12.63 -15.30 12.14
C PHE A 18 12.82 -15.09 10.63
N ASN A 19 13.69 -15.90 10.01
CA ASN A 19 13.89 -15.88 8.56
C ASN A 19 12.60 -16.22 7.81
N ALA A 20 11.85 -17.24 8.26
CA ALA A 20 10.60 -17.66 7.63
C ALA A 20 9.54 -16.55 7.69
N ILE A 21 9.42 -15.86 8.84
CA ILE A 21 8.48 -14.74 9.00
C ILE A 21 8.84 -13.58 8.06
N ILE A 22 10.12 -13.16 8.02
CA ILE A 22 10.55 -12.06 7.14
C ILE A 22 10.32 -12.42 5.67
N PHE A 23 10.72 -13.62 5.27
CA PHE A 23 10.56 -14.08 3.90
C PHE A 23 9.08 -14.16 3.49
N THR A 24 8.22 -14.67 4.36
CA THR A 24 6.78 -14.73 4.10
C THR A 24 6.18 -13.33 3.95
N LYS A 25 6.53 -12.39 4.84
CA LYS A 25 6.07 -11.00 4.74
C LYS A 25 6.54 -10.32 3.45
N MET A 26 7.80 -10.54 3.08
CA MET A 26 8.36 -10.05 1.81
C MET A 26 7.55 -10.58 0.62
N LEU A 27 7.28 -11.90 0.58
CA LEU A 27 6.50 -12.52 -0.50
C LEU A 27 5.06 -11.98 -0.55
N ILE A 28 4.41 -11.80 0.60
CA ILE A 28 3.05 -11.24 0.65
C ILE A 28 3.03 -9.80 0.12
N CYS A 29 3.96 -8.95 0.55
CA CYS A 29 3.99 -7.55 0.12
C CYS A 29 4.32 -7.40 -1.37
N LEU A 30 5.38 -8.06 -1.85
CA LEU A 30 5.80 -7.98 -3.25
C LEU A 30 4.84 -8.72 -4.18
N GLY A 31 4.38 -9.90 -3.77
CA GLY A 31 3.37 -10.67 -4.50
C GLY A 31 2.04 -9.94 -4.57
N GLY A 32 1.60 -9.34 -3.48
CA GLY A 32 0.42 -8.48 -3.42
C GLY A 32 0.52 -7.28 -4.37
N ALA A 33 1.63 -6.53 -4.32
CA ALA A 33 1.87 -5.41 -5.22
C ALA A 33 1.90 -5.84 -6.70
N ALA A 34 2.55 -6.96 -7.02
CA ALA A 34 2.59 -7.51 -8.37
C ALA A 34 1.20 -7.96 -8.86
N CYS A 35 0.42 -8.61 -8.00
CA CYS A 35 -0.96 -9.01 -8.30
C CYS A 35 -1.85 -7.79 -8.54
N LEU A 36 -1.75 -6.75 -7.71
CA LEU A 36 -2.48 -5.49 -7.90
C LEU A 36 -2.08 -4.80 -9.19
N LEU A 37 -0.78 -4.73 -9.48
CA LEU A 37 -0.27 -4.15 -10.73
C LEU A 37 -0.78 -4.92 -11.96
N ARG A 38 -0.76 -6.25 -11.90
CA ARG A 38 -1.30 -7.11 -12.97
C ARG A 38 -2.80 -6.91 -13.12
N GLN A 39 -3.56 -6.88 -12.02
CA GLN A 39 -4.99 -6.65 -12.06
C GLN A 39 -5.30 -5.29 -12.68
N TRP A 40 -4.56 -4.25 -12.27
CA TRP A 40 -4.70 -2.91 -12.82
C TRP A 40 -4.35 -2.86 -14.32
N ALA A 41 -3.29 -3.55 -14.75
CA ALA A 41 -2.90 -3.61 -16.16
C ALA A 41 -3.93 -4.35 -17.04
N VAL A 42 -4.51 -5.46 -16.55
CA VAL A 42 -5.43 -6.29 -17.32
C VAL A 42 -6.86 -5.72 -17.33
N HIS A 43 -7.39 -5.35 -16.17
CA HIS A 43 -8.80 -4.96 -16.04
C HIS A 43 -8.98 -3.44 -16.02
N GLY A 44 -7.94 -2.69 -15.61
CA GLY A 44 -8.02 -1.26 -15.43
C GLY A 44 -9.11 -0.86 -14.42
N VAL A 45 -9.66 0.32 -14.65
CA VAL A 45 -10.83 0.85 -13.91
C VAL A 45 -12.05 0.98 -14.82
N ARG A 46 -12.04 0.33 -16.00
CA ARG A 46 -13.05 0.52 -17.05
C ARG A 46 -14.45 0.04 -16.64
N PHE A 47 -14.52 -0.92 -15.72
CA PHE A 47 -15.77 -1.42 -15.14
C PHE A 47 -16.49 -0.37 -14.27
N LEU A 48 -15.80 0.68 -13.83
CA LEU A 48 -16.42 1.80 -13.15
C LEU A 48 -17.05 2.71 -14.21
N GLY A 49 -18.38 2.78 -14.21
CA GLY A 49 -19.15 3.61 -15.15
C GLY A 49 -18.92 5.12 -14.96
N HIS A 50 -18.58 5.55 -13.74
CA HIS A 50 -18.43 6.96 -13.39
C HIS A 50 -16.96 7.40 -13.37
N SER A 51 -16.69 8.58 -13.94
CA SER A 51 -15.34 9.14 -14.03
C SER A 51 -14.73 9.44 -12.66
N ASN A 52 -15.54 9.92 -11.71
CA ASN A 52 -15.10 10.21 -10.34
C ASN A 52 -14.62 8.94 -9.61
N SER A 53 -15.41 7.86 -9.67
CA SER A 53 -15.00 6.55 -9.14
C SER A 53 -13.68 6.05 -9.77
N ARG A 54 -13.45 6.28 -11.07
CA ARG A 54 -12.21 5.87 -11.74
C ARG A 54 -10.98 6.56 -11.14
N VAL A 55 -11.07 7.86 -10.87
CA VAL A 55 -9.97 8.63 -10.26
C VAL A 55 -9.65 8.09 -8.87
N LEU A 56 -10.67 7.89 -8.02
CA LEU A 56 -10.50 7.31 -6.69
C LEU A 56 -9.85 5.94 -6.73
N PHE A 57 -10.27 5.08 -7.66
CA PHE A 57 -9.75 3.72 -7.77
C PHE A 57 -8.32 3.68 -8.31
N HIS A 58 -7.94 4.62 -9.19
CA HIS A 58 -6.56 4.81 -9.62
C HIS A 58 -5.65 5.26 -8.47
N ALA A 59 -6.12 6.21 -7.65
CA ALA A 59 -5.39 6.66 -6.46
C ALA A 59 -5.18 5.48 -5.49
N TYR A 60 -6.24 4.72 -5.22
CA TYR A 60 -6.19 3.50 -4.40
C TYR A 60 -5.16 2.49 -4.90
N TYR A 61 -5.18 2.13 -6.19
CA TYR A 61 -4.20 1.19 -6.75
C TYR A 61 -2.77 1.70 -6.62
N THR A 62 -2.55 2.98 -6.94
CA THR A 62 -1.21 3.58 -6.93
C THR A 62 -0.63 3.59 -5.51
N ALA A 63 -1.42 4.01 -4.52
CA ALA A 63 -1.02 4.07 -3.13
C ALA A 63 -0.71 2.67 -2.56
N ASN A 64 -1.57 1.69 -2.82
CA ASN A 64 -1.36 0.31 -2.34
C ASN A 64 -0.16 -0.38 -3.01
N ILE A 65 0.08 -0.13 -4.31
CA ILE A 65 1.27 -0.66 -5.01
C ILE A 65 2.54 -0.01 -4.46
N ALA A 66 2.54 1.32 -4.27
CA ALA A 66 3.68 2.05 -3.71
C ALA A 66 3.99 1.60 -2.27
N LEU A 67 2.97 1.40 -1.43
CA LEU A 67 3.14 0.90 -0.08
C LEU A 67 3.66 -0.55 -0.08
N GLY A 68 3.03 -1.43 -0.86
CA GLY A 68 3.44 -2.83 -0.96
C GLY A 68 4.89 -2.97 -1.43
N ALA A 69 5.30 -2.17 -2.41
CA ALA A 69 6.68 -2.12 -2.91
C ALA A 69 7.66 -1.54 -1.87
N SER A 70 7.30 -0.48 -1.15
CA SER A 70 8.17 0.12 -0.14
C SER A 70 8.38 -0.79 1.07
N ILE A 71 7.31 -1.40 1.61
CA ILE A 71 7.43 -2.38 2.71
C ILE A 71 8.14 -3.64 2.24
N GLY A 72 7.81 -4.14 1.04
CA GLY A 72 8.46 -5.31 0.45
C GLY A 72 9.96 -5.12 0.23
N SER A 73 10.37 -3.94 -0.24
CA SER A 73 11.79 -3.61 -0.40
C SER A 73 12.52 -3.47 0.94
N LEU A 74 11.86 -2.97 1.99
CA LEU A 74 12.45 -2.98 3.33
C LEU A 74 12.68 -4.41 3.84
N TYR A 75 11.71 -5.31 3.67
CA TYR A 75 11.89 -6.71 4.04
C TYR A 75 12.96 -7.42 3.20
N LEU A 76 13.12 -7.05 1.93
CA LEU A 76 14.20 -7.53 1.09
C LEU A 76 15.57 -7.05 1.61
N ILE A 77 15.69 -5.76 1.97
CA ILE A 77 16.90 -5.20 2.59
C ILE A 77 17.19 -5.93 3.90
N ASP A 78 16.20 -6.13 4.76
CA ASP A 78 16.35 -6.86 6.01
C ASP A 78 16.81 -8.31 5.78
N PHE A 79 16.27 -8.97 4.76
CA PHE A 79 16.66 -10.33 4.39
C PHE A 79 18.10 -10.41 3.89
N VAL A 80 18.51 -9.47 3.02
CA VAL A 80 19.89 -9.37 2.51
C VAL A 80 20.87 -9.06 3.65
N ARG A 81 20.50 -8.16 4.55
CA ARG A 81 21.25 -7.77 5.74
C ARG A 81 21.52 -8.97 6.66
N LEU A 82 20.51 -9.79 6.92
CA LEU A 82 20.66 -11.02 7.72
C LEU A 82 21.66 -12.02 7.10
N ARG A 83 21.97 -11.93 5.80
CA ARG A 83 22.85 -12.88 5.10
C ARG A 83 24.24 -12.36 4.81
N PHE A 84 24.38 -11.07 4.50
CA PHE A 84 25.60 -10.54 3.91
C PHE A 84 26.23 -9.39 4.69
N THR A 85 25.47 -8.64 5.50
CA THR A 85 25.96 -7.39 6.08
C THR A 85 25.46 -7.13 7.50
N CYS A 86 26.40 -6.90 8.42
CA CYS A 86 26.11 -6.36 9.75
C CYS A 86 25.89 -4.84 9.67
N VAL A 87 24.78 -4.41 9.07
CA VAL A 87 24.36 -3.00 9.05
C VAL A 87 23.13 -2.83 9.93
N ALA A 88 23.08 -1.77 10.73
CA ALA A 88 21.90 -1.42 11.49
C ALA A 88 20.90 -0.71 10.57
N LEU A 89 19.68 -1.22 10.49
CA LEU A 89 18.58 -0.48 9.88
C LEU A 89 18.14 0.63 10.85
N ASP A 90 17.96 1.85 10.36
CA ASP A 90 17.47 2.93 11.20
C ASP A 90 16.03 2.61 11.65
N PHE A 91 15.83 2.47 12.96
CA PHE A 91 14.53 2.18 13.55
C PHE A 91 13.47 3.24 13.21
N ARG A 92 13.89 4.50 12.97
CA ARG A 92 13.00 5.58 12.55
C ARG A 92 12.31 5.26 11.23
N LEU A 93 13.05 4.68 10.28
CA LEU A 93 12.51 4.27 8.99
C LEU A 93 11.42 3.20 9.16
N VAL A 94 11.66 2.21 10.02
CA VAL A 94 10.71 1.13 10.30
C VAL A 94 9.43 1.66 10.94
N VAL A 95 9.55 2.56 11.92
CA VAL A 95 8.41 3.17 12.59
C VAL A 95 7.59 4.02 11.63
N VAL A 96 8.25 4.85 10.81
CA VAL A 96 7.57 5.68 9.80
C VAL A 96 6.84 4.80 8.80
N LEU A 97 7.46 3.77 8.24
CA LEU A 97 6.80 2.88 7.27
C LEU A 97 5.63 2.10 7.88
N ARG A 98 5.75 1.66 9.14
CA ARG A 98 4.61 1.04 9.85
C ARG A 98 3.48 2.03 10.09
N GLY A 99 3.80 3.29 10.42
CA GLY A 99 2.83 4.37 10.55
C GLY A 99 2.09 4.62 9.23
N ILE A 100 2.84 4.76 8.13
CA ILE A 100 2.28 4.92 6.77
C ILE A 100 1.39 3.72 6.40
N ALA A 101 1.79 2.50 6.77
CA ALA A 101 0.98 1.31 6.50
C ALA A 101 -0.39 1.36 7.19
N ILE A 102 -0.44 1.82 8.45
CA ILE A 102 -1.70 1.95 9.19
C ILE A 102 -2.56 3.09 8.61
N SER A 103 -1.96 4.24 8.27
CA SER A 103 -2.69 5.33 7.65
C SER A 103 -3.25 4.95 6.28
N GLU A 104 -2.51 4.15 5.50
CA GLU A 104 -2.98 3.65 4.21
C GLU A 104 -4.17 2.70 4.36
N ILE A 105 -4.17 1.83 5.38
CA ILE A 105 -5.34 0.99 5.67
C ILE A 105 -6.57 1.88 5.94
N LEU A 106 -6.41 2.94 6.74
CA LEU A 106 -7.50 3.89 7.00
C LEU A 106 -7.92 4.63 5.72
N SER A 107 -6.96 5.09 4.92
CA SER A 107 -7.18 5.73 3.62
C SER A 107 -7.99 4.85 2.67
N ALA A 108 -7.59 3.57 2.54
CA ALA A 108 -8.31 2.57 1.76
C ALA A 108 -9.77 2.40 2.21
N HIS A 109 -10.02 2.35 3.52
CA HIS A 109 -11.38 2.27 4.07
C HIS A 109 -12.19 3.53 3.74
N LEU A 110 -11.60 4.71 3.88
CA LEU A 110 -12.27 5.98 3.53
C LEU A 110 -12.61 6.04 2.04
N ILE A 111 -11.70 5.60 1.15
CA ILE A 111 -11.97 5.53 -0.29
C ILE A 111 -13.15 4.59 -0.59
N LEU A 112 -13.22 3.42 0.06
CA LEU A 112 -14.34 2.49 -0.11
C LEU A 112 -15.68 3.08 0.38
N ILE A 113 -15.66 3.83 1.49
CA ILE A 113 -16.84 4.54 1.99
C ILE A 113 -17.27 5.63 1.00
N LEU A 114 -16.34 6.43 0.48
CA LEU A 114 -16.62 7.46 -0.52
C LEU A 114 -17.24 6.88 -1.79
N LEU A 115 -16.69 5.76 -2.29
CA LEU A 115 -17.25 5.06 -3.45
C LEU A 115 -18.67 4.53 -3.17
N SER A 116 -18.92 4.03 -1.96
CA SER A 116 -20.25 3.55 -1.55
C SER A 116 -21.26 4.70 -1.50
N LEU A 117 -20.87 5.86 -0.97
CA LEU A 117 -21.70 7.07 -0.95
C LEU A 117 -21.94 7.62 -2.36
N GLU A 118 -20.93 7.62 -3.23
CA GLU A 118 -21.07 8.03 -4.62
C GLU A 118 -22.12 7.16 -5.35
N ARG A 119 -22.05 5.83 -5.16
CA ARG A 119 -23.01 4.88 -5.75
C ARG A 119 -24.41 5.06 -5.19
N LEU A 120 -24.54 5.28 -3.88
CA LEU A 120 -25.83 5.58 -3.25
C LEU A 120 -26.42 6.89 -3.80
N TYR A 121 -25.62 7.95 -3.87
CA TYR A 121 -26.06 9.25 -4.40
C TYR A 121 -26.48 9.15 -5.87
N SER A 122 -25.71 8.45 -6.70
CA SER A 122 -26.05 8.17 -8.10
C SER A 122 -27.37 7.42 -8.24
N SER A 123 -27.68 6.48 -7.33
CA SER A 123 -28.96 5.74 -7.35
C SER A 123 -30.17 6.58 -6.92
N LEU A 124 -29.98 7.52 -5.98
CA LEU A 124 -31.07 8.36 -5.46
C LEU A 124 -31.39 9.55 -6.38
N PHE A 125 -30.38 10.13 -7.03
CA PHE A 125 -30.52 11.36 -7.82
C PHE A 125 -29.82 11.29 -9.19
N PRO A 126 -30.20 10.35 -10.08
CA PRO A 126 -29.49 10.12 -11.34
C PRO A 126 -29.41 11.36 -12.23
N ALA A 127 -30.52 12.09 -12.40
CA ALA A 127 -30.57 13.28 -13.27
C ALA A 127 -29.72 14.46 -12.76
N ARG A 128 -29.48 14.57 -11.45
CA ARG A 128 -28.59 15.60 -10.88
C ARG A 128 -27.13 15.17 -10.97
N PHE A 129 -26.87 13.88 -10.75
CA PHE A 129 -25.52 13.33 -10.82
C PHE A 129 -24.93 13.43 -12.22
N GLU A 130 -25.69 13.14 -13.28
CA GLU A 130 -25.22 13.27 -14.66
C GLU A 130 -24.86 14.72 -15.05
N ARG A 131 -25.54 15.71 -14.46
CA ARG A 131 -25.27 17.14 -14.72
C ARG A 131 -24.05 17.68 -13.97
N SER A 132 -23.62 17.03 -12.88
CA SER A 132 -22.60 17.53 -11.96
C SER A 132 -21.41 16.57 -11.87
N SER A 133 -20.56 16.59 -12.90
CA SER A 133 -19.28 15.86 -12.90
C SER A 133 -18.18 16.71 -12.24
N ALA A 134 -18.06 16.65 -10.92
CA ALA A 134 -17.03 17.36 -10.15
C ALA A 134 -15.69 16.59 -10.07
N GLN A 135 -15.14 16.15 -11.22
CA GLN A 135 -13.91 15.35 -11.27
C GLN A 135 -12.72 15.98 -10.54
N SER A 136 -12.55 17.30 -10.65
CA SER A 136 -11.48 18.03 -9.96
C SER A 136 -11.61 17.96 -8.44
N LEU A 137 -12.84 18.02 -7.90
CA LEU A 137 -13.08 17.93 -6.47
C LEU A 137 -12.81 16.51 -5.98
N THR A 138 -13.19 15.49 -6.75
CA THR A 138 -12.91 14.09 -6.42
C THR A 138 -11.42 13.79 -6.46
N ALA A 139 -10.69 14.33 -7.45
CA ALA A 139 -9.23 14.21 -7.51
C ALA A 139 -8.55 14.88 -6.30
N PHE A 140 -9.03 16.07 -5.91
CA PHE A 140 -8.53 16.76 -4.72
C PHE A 140 -8.80 15.99 -3.43
N LEU A 141 -10.02 15.46 -3.27
CA LEU A 141 -10.37 14.63 -2.10
C LEU A 141 -9.55 13.34 -2.06
N ALA A 142 -9.34 12.69 -3.21
CA ALA A 142 -8.47 11.51 -3.30
C ALA A 142 -7.04 11.84 -2.87
N ALA A 143 -6.50 12.98 -3.31
CA ALA A 143 -5.14 13.43 -2.96
C ALA A 143 -4.99 13.93 -1.52
N MET A 144 -6.09 14.27 -0.83
CA MET A 144 -6.03 14.58 0.61
C MET A 144 -6.13 13.32 1.48
N VAL A 145 -6.74 12.26 0.95
CA VAL A 145 -6.97 11.00 1.68
C VAL A 145 -5.78 10.05 1.50
N VAL A 146 -5.10 10.10 0.36
CA VAL A 146 -3.84 9.38 0.06
C VAL A 146 -2.65 10.25 0.45
#